data_AF-A0A2V7WJ41-F1
#
_entry.id   AF-A0A2V7WJ41-F1
#
_cell.length_a   1.000
_cell.length_b   1.000
_cell.length_c   1.000
_cell.angle_alpha   90.00
_cell.angle_beta   90.00
_cell.angle_gamma   90.00
#
_symmetry.space_group_name_H-M   'P 1'
#
loop_
_entity.id
_entity.type
_entity.pdbx_description
1 polymer ?
#
loop_
_entity_poly.entity_id
_entity_poly.type
_entity_poly.pdbx_seq_one_letter_code
_entity_poly.pdbx_strand_id
1 'polypeptide(L)'
;MKSAFILCALIAVTPAAAAPPSTCGSPDDYGRALCAYQRRNFADAEAGFRGIVDRNQHDSLTIRAVYFLARTQMKRGRFEEASALLIRIYSLDKAFYDAWSCDFLLGECRKATGKE
;
A
#
# COMPACT_ATOMS: atom_id res chain seq x y z
N MET A 1 -30.64 -24.12 -58.73
CA MET A 1 -29.35 -24.30 -58.06
C MET A 1 -28.60 -22.97 -58.09
N LYS A 2 -28.57 -22.24 -56.97
CA LYS A 2 -27.68 -21.08 -56.78
C LYS A 2 -27.23 -21.09 -55.32
N SER A 3 -26.00 -21.54 -55.12
CA SER A 3 -25.32 -21.55 -53.83
C SER A 3 -25.01 -20.11 -53.43
N ALA A 4 -25.42 -19.72 -52.23
CA ALA A 4 -24.98 -18.49 -51.58
C ALA A 4 -24.12 -18.88 -50.38
N PHE A 5 -22.80 -18.81 -50.55
CA PHE A 5 -21.85 -18.85 -49.44
C PHE A 5 -21.89 -17.50 -48.73
N ILE A 6 -22.48 -17.46 -47.54
CA ILE A 6 -22.40 -16.30 -46.64
C ILE A 6 -21.14 -16.48 -45.80
N LEU A 7 -20.12 -15.68 -46.12
CA LEU A 7 -18.91 -15.48 -45.34
C LEU A 7 -19.00 -14.09 -44.72
N CYS A 8 -18.99 -13.97 -43.39
CA CYS A 8 -18.64 -12.79 -42.58
C CYS A 8 -19.26 -12.95 -41.18
N ALA A 9 -18.65 -12.62 -40.05
CA ALA A 9 -17.26 -12.42 -39.65
C ALA A 9 -17.36 -12.45 -38.11
N LEU A 10 -16.64 -13.34 -37.45
CA LEU A 10 -16.65 -13.44 -35.99
C LEU A 10 -15.84 -12.26 -35.41
N ILE A 11 -16.53 -11.23 -34.95
CA ILE A 11 -15.92 -10.10 -34.25
C ILE A 11 -15.53 -10.61 -32.86
N ALA A 12 -14.26 -10.90 -32.64
CA ALA A 12 -13.74 -11.21 -31.32
C ALA A 12 -13.72 -9.91 -30.50
N VAL A 13 -14.76 -9.70 -29.68
CA VAL A 13 -14.74 -8.65 -28.65
C VAL A 13 -13.79 -9.12 -27.57
N THR A 14 -12.55 -8.62 -27.58
CA THR A 14 -11.65 -8.80 -26.44
C THR A 14 -12.16 -7.94 -25.29
N PRO A 15 -12.51 -8.52 -24.12
CA PRO A 15 -12.86 -7.70 -22.97
C PRO A 15 -11.64 -6.88 -22.57
N ALA A 16 -11.78 -5.55 -22.53
CA ALA A 16 -10.80 -4.68 -21.93
C ALA A 16 -10.71 -5.07 -20.44
N ALA A 17 -9.61 -5.70 -20.05
CA ALA A 17 -9.34 -5.98 -18.64
C ALA A 17 -9.28 -4.64 -17.92
N ALA A 18 -10.30 -4.34 -17.11
CA ALA A 18 -10.30 -3.15 -16.27
C ALA A 18 -9.06 -3.22 -15.38
N ALA A 19 -8.22 -2.17 -15.43
CA ALA A 19 -7.08 -2.06 -14.55
C ALA A 19 -7.56 -2.23 -13.10
N PRO A 20 -6.84 -2.98 -12.26
CA PRO A 20 -7.22 -3.13 -10.86
C PRO A 20 -7.35 -1.74 -10.23
N PRO A 21 -8.29 -1.56 -9.27
CA PRO A 21 -8.49 -0.27 -8.62
C PRO A 21 -7.16 0.20 -8.04
N SER A 22 -6.57 1.22 -8.67
CA SER A 22 -5.34 1.84 -8.21
C SER A 22 -5.69 3.11 -7.49
N THR A 23 -5.08 3.33 -6.33
CA THR A 23 -5.12 4.64 -5.68
C THR A 23 -4.24 5.66 -6.41
N CYS A 24 -3.48 5.21 -7.42
CA CYS A 24 -2.86 6.07 -8.42
C CYS A 24 -3.92 6.87 -9.19
N GLY A 25 -3.91 8.19 -9.00
CA GLY A 25 -4.88 9.12 -9.57
C GLY A 25 -5.58 9.98 -8.52
N SER A 26 -5.49 9.62 -7.24
CA SER A 26 -6.01 10.47 -6.17
C SER A 26 -5.12 11.72 -5.98
N PRO A 27 -5.71 12.93 -5.88
CA PRO A 27 -4.94 14.16 -5.77
C PRO A 27 -4.43 14.43 -4.36
N ASP A 28 -4.93 13.74 -3.34
CA ASP A 28 -4.54 13.97 -1.94
C ASP A 28 -3.17 13.38 -1.59
N ASP A 29 -2.57 13.89 -0.51
CA ASP A 29 -1.21 13.52 -0.10
C ASP A 29 -1.06 12.02 0.17
N TYR A 30 -2.06 11.39 0.79
CA TYR A 30 -2.04 9.96 1.10
C TYR A 30 -2.15 9.12 -0.15
N GLY A 31 -3.06 9.47 -1.06
CA GLY A 31 -3.23 8.80 -2.34
C GLY A 31 -1.97 8.83 -3.22
N ARG A 32 -1.29 9.98 -3.29
CA ARG A 32 0.00 10.11 -4.01
C ARG A 32 1.08 9.24 -3.37
N ALA A 33 1.21 9.26 -2.05
CA ALA A 33 2.18 8.43 -1.31
C ALA A 33 1.93 6.93 -1.51
N LEU A 34 0.66 6.52 -1.47
CA LEU A 34 0.27 5.12 -1.69
C LEU A 34 0.50 4.68 -3.13
N CYS A 35 0.28 5.55 -4.11
CA CYS A 35 0.64 5.27 -5.50
C CYS A 35 2.16 5.07 -5.65
N ALA A 36 2.98 5.92 -5.02
CA ALA A 36 4.43 5.75 -5.04
C ALA A 36 4.85 4.40 -4.42
N TYR A 37 4.22 4.01 -3.29
CA TYR A 37 4.44 2.70 -2.67
C TYR A 37 4.08 1.54 -3.60
N GLN A 38 2.92 1.60 -4.27
CA GLN A 38 2.48 0.59 -5.24
C GLN A 38 3.44 0.47 -6.43
N ARG A 39 4.03 1.58 -6.87
CA ARG A 39 5.04 1.62 -7.93
C ARG A 39 6.44 1.22 -7.44
N ARG A 40 6.59 0.79 -6.19
CA ARG A 40 7.87 0.48 -5.52
C ARG A 40 8.85 1.66 -5.47
N ASN A 41 8.34 2.88 -5.68
CA ASN A 41 9.12 4.09 -5.46
C ASN A 41 9.09 4.43 -3.96
N PHE A 42 9.89 3.69 -3.20
CA PHE A 42 9.89 3.76 -1.74
C PHE A 42 10.47 5.07 -1.19
N ALA A 43 11.25 5.82 -1.98
CA ALA A 43 11.74 7.13 -1.58
C ALA A 43 10.58 8.15 -1.53
N ASP A 44 9.80 8.23 -2.60
CA ASP A 44 8.66 9.15 -2.66
C ASP A 44 7.53 8.72 -1.73
N ALA A 45 7.30 7.41 -1.60
CA ALA A 45 6.34 6.86 -0.64
C ALA A 45 6.67 7.28 0.78
N GLU A 46 7.94 7.14 1.18
CA GLU A 46 8.39 7.56 2.51
C GLU A 46 8.18 9.05 2.72
N ALA A 47 8.61 9.90 1.78
CA ALA A 47 8.46 11.35 1.91
C ALA A 47 6.98 11.74 2.06
N GLY A 48 6.10 11.16 1.25
CA GLY A 48 4.67 11.43 1.30
C GLY A 48 4.02 10.96 2.61
N PHE A 49 4.27 9.73 3.06
CA PHE A 49 3.70 9.24 4.32
C PHE A 49 4.29 9.96 5.53
N ARG A 50 5.60 10.25 5.53
CA ARG A 50 6.25 11.02 6.60
C ARG A 50 5.63 12.40 6.75
N GLY A 51 5.39 13.10 5.64
CA GLY A 51 4.75 14.42 5.65
C GLY A 51 3.33 14.42 6.25
N ILE A 52 2.61 13.30 6.17
CA ILE A 52 1.30 13.13 6.84
C ILE A 52 1.52 12.86 8.34
N VAL A 53 2.42 11.93 8.67
CA VAL A 53 2.69 11.52 10.06
C VAL A 53 3.25 12.67 10.91
N ASP A 54 4.05 13.54 10.32
CA ASP A 54 4.68 14.68 11.02
C ASP A 54 3.67 15.78 11.38
N ARG A 55 2.49 15.82 10.73
CA ARG A 55 1.38 16.70 11.15
C ARG A 55 0.73 16.24 12.46
N ASN A 56 1.03 15.01 12.91
CA ASN A 56 0.65 14.44 14.19
C ASN A 56 -0.85 14.53 14.51
N GLN A 57 -1.70 14.35 13.50
CA GLN A 57 -3.16 14.29 13.68
C GLN A 57 -3.56 12.94 14.26
N HIS A 58 -4.52 12.93 15.18
CA HIS A 58 -5.07 11.71 15.78
C HIS A 58 -6.31 11.24 15.02
N ASP A 59 -6.13 10.89 13.75
CA ASP A 59 -7.20 10.40 12.89
C ASP A 59 -6.83 9.10 12.16
N SER A 60 -7.85 8.44 11.59
CA SER A 60 -7.69 7.18 10.89
C SER A 60 -6.85 7.27 9.61
N LEU A 61 -6.69 8.46 9.02
CA LEU A 61 -5.82 8.65 7.86
C LEU A 61 -4.35 8.62 8.30
N THR A 62 -4.03 9.29 9.39
CA THR A 62 -2.70 9.34 9.97
C THR A 62 -2.26 7.96 10.43
N ILE A 63 -3.13 7.19 11.10
CA ILE A 63 -2.80 5.80 11.49
C ILE A 63 -2.47 4.93 10.27
N ARG A 64 -3.24 5.04 9.18
CA ARG A 64 -2.93 4.36 7.91
C ARG A 64 -1.60 4.82 7.30
N ALA A 65 -1.30 6.12 7.36
CA ALA A 65 -0.03 6.65 6.89
C ALA A 65 1.15 6.13 7.74
N VAL A 66 1.01 6.03 9.07
CA VAL A 66 2.02 5.40 9.95
C VAL A 66 2.24 3.95 9.54
N TYR A 67 1.18 3.18 9.26
CA TYR A 67 1.28 1.79 8.81
C TYR A 67 2.05 1.67 7.49
N PHE A 68 1.67 2.44 6.47
CA PHE A 68 2.35 2.38 5.18
C PHE A 68 3.77 2.95 5.22
N LEU A 69 4.05 3.90 6.11
CA LEU A 69 5.41 4.34 6.39
C LEU A 69 6.23 3.17 6.97
N ALA A 70 5.71 2.45 7.98
CA ALA A 70 6.38 1.27 8.54
C ALA A 70 6.68 0.22 7.47
N ARG A 71 5.67 -0.11 6.63
CA ARG A 71 5.82 -1.02 5.48
C ARG A 71 6.90 -0.54 4.50
N THR A 72 6.96 0.76 4.23
CA THR A 72 7.98 1.38 3.38
C THR A 72 9.36 1.23 4.00
N GLN A 73 9.50 1.44 5.31
CA GLN A 73 10.77 1.23 6.01
C GLN A 73 11.25 -0.21 5.95
N MET A 74 10.35 -1.19 6.13
CA MET A 74 10.68 -2.61 5.94
C MET A 74 11.17 -2.90 4.52
N LYS A 75 10.51 -2.33 3.49
CA LYS A 75 10.95 -2.49 2.07
C LYS A 75 12.30 -1.85 1.78
N ARG A 76 12.73 -0.89 2.61
CA ARG A 76 14.05 -0.24 2.54
C ARG A 76 15.08 -0.87 3.49
N GLY A 77 14.73 -1.95 4.19
CA GLY A 77 15.64 -2.65 5.12
C GLY A 77 15.84 -1.92 6.45
N ARG A 78 15.03 -0.91 6.78
CA ARG A 78 15.14 -0.13 8.01
C ARG A 78 14.16 -0.65 9.06
N PHE A 79 14.49 -1.80 9.61
CA PHE A 79 13.59 -2.59 10.46
C PHE A 79 13.37 -1.96 11.84
N GLU A 80 14.34 -1.23 12.36
CA GLU A 80 14.27 -0.51 13.63
C GLU A 80 13.26 0.64 13.56
N GLU A 81 13.33 1.44 12.48
CA GLU A 81 12.39 2.51 12.22
C GLU A 81 10.98 1.96 11.97
N ALA A 82 10.87 0.86 11.23
CA ALA A 82 9.60 0.16 11.05
C ALA A 82 9.01 -0.30 12.38
N SER A 83 9.83 -0.89 13.26
CA SER A 83 9.40 -1.38 14.58
C SER A 83 8.84 -0.25 15.43
N ALA A 84 9.53 0.89 15.47
CA ALA A 84 9.07 2.06 16.24
C ALA A 84 7.69 2.56 15.77
N LEU A 85 7.45 2.57 14.45
CA LEU A 85 6.18 2.98 13.87
C LEU A 85 5.05 1.98 14.18
N LEU A 86 5.34 0.67 14.14
CA LEU A 86 4.35 -0.37 14.49
C LEU A 86 3.97 -0.32 15.98
N ILE A 87 4.96 -0.11 16.86
CA ILE A 87 4.72 0.08 18.30
C ILE A 87 3.86 1.33 18.53
N ARG A 88 4.13 2.42 17.79
CA ARG A 88 3.30 3.63 17.87
C ARG A 88 1.84 3.36 17.50
N ILE A 89 1.57 2.54 16.48
CA ILE A 89 0.20 2.17 16.10
C ILE A 89 -0.51 1.47 17.27
N TYR A 90 0.15 0.54 17.97
CA TYR A 90 -0.42 -0.13 19.14
C TYR A 90 -0.91 0.86 20.21
N SER A 91 -0.13 1.93 20.46
CA SER A 91 -0.51 2.97 21.42
C SER A 91 -1.63 3.90 20.94
N LEU A 92 -1.79 4.08 19.62
CA LEU A 92 -2.79 4.98 19.05
C LEU A 92 -4.14 4.29 18.82
N ASP A 93 -4.11 3.07 18.29
CA ASP A 93 -5.32 2.32 17.92
C ASP A 93 -5.01 0.82 17.93
N LYS A 94 -5.34 0.18 19.06
CA LYS A 94 -5.16 -1.27 19.23
C LYS A 94 -6.03 -2.07 18.26
N ALA A 95 -7.25 -1.62 17.98
CA ALA A 95 -8.15 -2.34 17.08
C ALA A 95 -7.58 -2.36 15.65
N PHE A 96 -7.02 -1.23 15.19
CA PHE A 96 -6.29 -1.17 13.93
C PHE A 96 -5.04 -2.06 13.97
N TYR A 97 -4.24 -2.00 15.05
CA TYR A 97 -3.04 -2.81 15.22
C TYR A 97 -3.32 -4.30 15.03
N ASP A 98 -4.36 -4.80 15.70
CA ASP A 98 -4.80 -6.20 15.65
C ASP A 98 -5.31 -6.55 14.24
N ALA A 99 -6.19 -5.71 13.67
CA ALA A 99 -6.84 -5.96 12.38
C ALA A 99 -5.87 -5.92 11.18
N TRP A 100 -4.80 -5.12 11.25
CA TRP A 100 -3.82 -4.95 10.16
C TRP A 100 -2.54 -5.78 10.33
N SER A 101 -2.58 -6.75 11.26
CA SER A 101 -1.48 -7.69 11.53
C SER A 101 -0.16 -6.98 11.83
N CYS A 102 -0.21 -5.87 12.57
CA CYS A 102 0.98 -5.10 12.92
C CYS A 102 1.95 -5.91 13.79
N ASP A 103 1.41 -6.81 14.62
CA ASP A 103 2.21 -7.71 15.47
C ASP A 103 3.10 -8.65 14.66
N PHE A 104 2.53 -9.25 13.62
CA PHE A 104 3.28 -10.08 12.68
C PHE A 104 4.43 -9.30 12.04
N LEU A 105 4.16 -8.08 11.55
CA LEU A 105 5.18 -7.23 10.93
C LEU A 105 6.27 -6.82 11.93
N LEU A 106 5.91 -6.61 13.20
CA LEU A 106 6.86 -6.29 14.26
C LEU A 106 7.76 -7.50 14.56
N GLY A 107 7.20 -8.72 14.56
CA GLY A 107 7.96 -9.97 14.63
C GLY A 107 8.96 -10.12 13.48
N GLU A 108 8.54 -9.82 12.25
CA GLU A 108 9.44 -9.85 11.08
C GLU A 108 10.60 -8.85 11.22
N CYS A 109 10.34 -7.66 11.75
CA CYS A 109 11.40 -6.67 12.02
C CYS A 109 12.37 -7.15 13.11
N ARG A 110 11.85 -7.74 14.19
CA ARG A 110 12.64 -8.33 15.28
C ARG A 110 13.58 -9.43 14.79
N LYS A 111 13.05 -10.36 13.99
CA LYS A 111 13.84 -11.40 13.33
C LYS A 111 14.94 -10.83 12.43
N ALA A 112 14.62 -9.83 11.62
CA ALA A 112 15.59 -9.19 10.73
C ALA A 112 16.73 -8.48 11.48
N THR A 113 16.51 -8.12 12.75
CA THR A 113 17.47 -7.39 13.60
C THR A 113 18.14 -8.28 14.65
N GLY A 114 17.87 -9.59 14.64
CA GLY A 114 18.45 -10.56 15.58
C GLY A 114 17.96 -10.40 17.03
N LYS A 115 16.80 -9.77 17.21
CA LYS A 115 16.15 -9.60 18.53
C LYS A 115 15.04 -10.65 18.62
N GLU A 116 15.32 -11.78 19.25
CA GLU A 116 14.31 -12.82 19.55
C GLU A 116 13.69 -12.60 20.94
#